data_AF-A0A1V4SF53-F1
#
_entry.id   AF-A0A1V4SF53-F1
#
_cell.length_a   1.000
_cell.length_b   1.000
_cell.length_c   1.000
_cell.angle_alpha   90.00
_cell.angle_beta   90.00
_cell.angle_gamma   90.00
#
_symmetry.space_group_name_H-M   'P 1'
#
loop_
_entity.id
_entity.type
_entity.pdbx_description
1 polymer ?
#
loop_
_entity_poly.entity_id
_entity_poly.type
_entity_poly.pdbx_seq_one_letter_code
_entity_poly.pdbx_strand_id
1 'polypeptide(L)' 'MTVNQYFNKAKNLLNSSVKGDIDGFVSKEGWVFRYNKATNEFATAKPDGTIETLFRPAEGINYWKNQIELFKSK' A
#
# COMPACT_ATOMS: atom_id res chain seq x y z
N MET A 1 12.31 -5.37 12.81
CA MET A 1 12.55 -4.95 11.40
C MET A 1 13.57 -3.83 11.43
N THR A 2 14.66 -3.93 10.67
CA THR A 2 15.62 -2.82 10.53
C THR A 2 15.09 -1.77 9.54
N VAL A 3 15.66 -0.56 9.54
CA VAL A 3 15.29 0.51 8.58
C VAL A 3 15.41 0.03 7.14
N ASN A 4 16.50 -0.67 6.81
CA ASN A 4 16.71 -1.21 5.45
C ASN A 4 15.69 -2.30 5.10
N GLN A 5 15.34 -3.17 6.05
CA GLN A 5 14.31 -4.18 5.83
C GLN A 5 12.93 -3.56 5.59
N TYR A 6 12.58 -2.54 6.37
CA TYR A 6 11.35 -1.76 6.17
C TYR A 6 11.32 -1.13 4.77
N PHE A 7 12.38 -0.41 4.41
CA PHE A 7 12.48 0.28 3.14
C PHE A 7 12.35 -0.68 1.95
N ASN A 8 13.12 -1.77 1.95
CA ASN A 8 13.08 -2.76 0.88
C ASN A 8 11.71 -3.43 0.77
N LYS A 9 11.07 -3.74 1.91
CA LYS A 9 9.76 -4.35 1.92
C LYS A 9 8.68 -3.42 1.38
N ALA A 10 8.70 -2.16 1.79
CA ALA A 10 7.76 -1.15 1.31
C ALA A 10 7.94 -0.92 -0.19
N LYS A 11 9.19 -0.75 -0.64
CA LYS A 11 9.55 -0.60 -2.05
C LYS A 11 9.08 -1.80 -2.88
N ASN A 12 9.32 -3.02 -2.41
CA ASN A 12 8.92 -4.23 -3.14
C ASN A 12 7.39 -4.34 -3.25
N LEU A 13 6.65 -4.05 -2.17
CA LEU A 13 5.19 -4.08 -2.20
C LEU A 13 4.64 -3.00 -3.15
N LEU A 14 5.13 -1.76 -3.06
CA LEU A 14 4.69 -0.64 -3.89
C LEU A 14 4.91 -0.87 -5.40
N ASN A 15 6.01 -1.53 -5.76
CA ASN A 15 6.35 -1.86 -7.15
C ASN A 15 5.76 -3.19 -7.64
N SER A 16 5.03 -3.92 -6.79
CA SER A 16 4.42 -5.19 -7.19
C SER A 16 3.23 -4.99 -8.14
N SER A 17 3.06 -5.95 -9.05
CA SER A 17 1.89 -6.01 -9.94
C SER A 17 0.62 -6.31 -9.15
N VAL A 18 -0.47 -5.64 -9.48
CA VAL A 18 -1.80 -5.88 -8.89
C VAL A 18 -2.36 -7.18 -9.46
N LYS A 19 -2.07 -8.30 -8.80
CA LYS A 19 -2.54 -9.65 -9.16
C LYS A 19 -2.50 -10.58 -7.95
N GLY A 20 -3.34 -11.61 -7.97
CA GLY A 20 -3.40 -12.61 -6.90
C GLY A 20 -3.70 -11.96 -5.54
N ASP A 21 -2.77 -12.06 -4.60
CA ASP A 21 -2.89 -11.51 -3.26
C ASP A 21 -2.63 -10.01 -3.16
N ILE A 22 -2.13 -9.38 -4.22
CA ILE A 22 -1.84 -7.95 -4.25
C ILE A 22 -3.02 -7.19 -4.85
N ASP A 23 -3.66 -6.38 -4.03
CA ASP A 23 -4.58 -5.34 -4.46
C ASP A 23 -3.86 -3.98 -4.51
N GLY A 24 -4.32 -3.09 -5.38
CA GLY A 24 -3.71 -1.79 -5.54
C GLY A 24 -4.54 -0.83 -6.37
N PHE A 25 -4.36 0.46 -6.12
CA PHE A 25 -4.88 1.52 -6.97
C PHE A 25 -3.94 2.73 -6.94
N VAL A 26 -4.17 3.67 -7.86
CA VAL A 26 -3.56 4.99 -7.86
C VAL A 26 -4.68 6.01 -7.70
N SER A 27 -4.58 6.94 -6.75
CA SER A 27 -5.58 8.02 -6.59
C SER A 27 -5.48 9.03 -7.75
N LYS A 28 -6.46 9.94 -7.90
CA LYS A 28 -6.35 10.96 -8.96
C LYS A 28 -5.18 11.92 -8.74
N GLU A 29 -4.79 12.12 -7.48
CA GLU A 29 -3.62 12.91 -7.09
C GLU A 29 -2.29 12.19 -7.33
N GLY A 30 -2.30 10.94 -7.81
CA GLY A 30 -1.10 10.19 -8.18
C GLY A 30 -0.48 9.36 -7.06
N TRP A 31 -1.15 9.25 -5.91
CA TRP A 31 -0.67 8.41 -4.80
C TRP A 31 -0.84 6.94 -5.12
N VAL A 32 0.17 6.13 -4.79
CA VAL A 32 0.18 4.70 -5.05
C VAL A 32 -0.15 3.95 -3.78
N PHE A 33 -1.22 3.16 -3.82
CA PHE A 33 -1.64 2.31 -2.72
C PHE A 33 -1.48 0.83 -3.09
N ARG A 34 -0.96 0.03 -2.16
CA ARG A 34 -0.83 -1.43 -2.30
C ARG A 34 -1.23 -2.12 -1.00
N TYR A 35 -1.90 -3.25 -1.14
CA TYR A 35 -2.29 -4.10 -0.04
C TYR A 35 -2.06 -5.57 -0.39
N ASN A 36 -1.32 -6.28 0.46
CA ASN A 36 -1.10 -7.71 0.37
C ASN A 36 -2.08 -8.43 1.30
N LYS A 37 -3.06 -9.13 0.70
CA LYS A 37 -4.09 -9.90 1.41
C LYS A 37 -3.53 -11.08 2.20
N ALA A 38 -2.46 -11.71 1.72
CA ALA A 38 -1.86 -12.88 2.36
C ALA A 38 -1.09 -12.52 3.63
N THR A 39 -0.37 -11.39 3.63
CA THR A 39 0.44 -10.95 4.78
C THR A 39 -0.21 -9.87 5.63
N ASN A 40 -1.39 -9.39 5.22
CA ASN A 40 -2.07 -8.23 5.79
C ASN A 40 -1.14 -7.01 5.84
N GLU A 41 -0.47 -6.71 4.73
CA GLU A 41 0.48 -5.59 4.65
C GLU A 41 -0.02 -4.51 3.73
N PHE A 42 -0.03 -3.28 4.23
CA PHE A 42 -0.42 -2.09 3.51
C PHE A 42 0.79 -1.19 3.31
N ALA A 43 0.95 -0.63 2.11
CA ALA A 43 1.92 0.42 1.85
C ALA A 43 1.35 1.52 0.94
N THR A 44 1.82 2.74 1.15
CA THR A 44 1.50 3.89 0.29
C THR A 44 2.73 4.74 -0.02
N ALA A 45 2.71 5.37 -1.19
CA ALA A 45 3.73 6.32 -1.62
C ALA A 45 3.13 7.52 -2.33
N LYS A 46 3.83 8.64 -2.19
CA LYS A 46 3.52 9.91 -2.84
C LYS A 46 3.79 9.85 -4.35
N PRO A 47 3.23 10.78 -5.14
CA PRO A 47 3.49 10.87 -6.58
C PRO A 47 4.97 11.05 -6.94
N ASP A 48 5.77 11.65 -6.05
CA ASP A 48 7.22 11.82 -6.22
C ASP A 48 8.04 10.54 -5.92
N GLY A 49 7.37 9.44 -5.55
CA GLY A 49 8.00 8.17 -5.19
C GLY A 49 8.44 8.05 -3.73
N THR A 50 8.21 9.07 -2.90
CA THR A 50 8.50 9.01 -1.47
C THR A 50 7.57 8.00 -0.79
N ILE A 51 8.16 6.98 -0.16
CA ILE A 51 7.43 5.99 0.63
C ILE A 51 6.91 6.68 1.89
N GLU A 52 5.59 6.67 2.08
CA GLU A 52 4.98 7.27 3.26
C GLU A 52 4.83 6.27 4.39
N THR A 53 4.32 5.07 4.10
CA THR A 53 4.12 4.07 5.16
C THR A 53 4.15 2.62 4.64
N LEU A 54 4.48 1.71 5.56
CA LEU A 54 4.30 0.26 5.45
C LEU A 54 3.94 -0.29 6.83
N PHE A 55 2.79 -0.95 6.96
CA PHE A 55 2.41 -1.58 8.23
C PHE A 55 1.37 -2.69 8.02
N ARG A 56 0.99 -3.36 9.12
CA ARG A 56 -0.11 -4.32 9.15
C ARG A 56 -1.30 -3.71 9.86
N PRO A 57 -2.42 -3.38 9.17
CA PRO A 57 -3.57 -2.78 9.82
C PRO A 57 -4.25 -3.77 10.77
N ALA A 58 -4.64 -3.30 11.96
CA ALA A 58 -5.38 -4.10 12.93
C ALA A 58 -6.76 -4.51 12.40
N GLU A 59 -7.39 -3.66 11.59
CA GLU A 59 -8.68 -3.93 10.94
C GLU A 59 -8.56 -4.78 9.68
N GLY A 60 -7.34 -5.16 9.29
CA GLY A 60 -7.06 -6.00 8.14
C GLY A 60 -7.63 -5.43 6.84
N ILE A 61 -8.38 -6.27 6.11
CA ILE A 61 -9.01 -5.92 4.83
C ILE A 61 -10.00 -4.75 4.95
N ASN A 62 -10.58 -4.49 6.13
CA ASN A 62 -11.51 -3.37 6.29
C ASN A 62 -10.77 -2.03 6.22
N TYR A 63 -9.54 -1.96 6.73
CA TYR A 63 -8.70 -0.78 6.55
C TYR A 63 -8.46 -0.51 5.06
N TRP A 64 -8.13 -1.55 4.29
CA TRP A 64 -7.93 -1.44 2.84
C TRP A 64 -9.16 -0.91 2.11
N LYS A 65 -10.35 -1.43 2.42
CA LYS A 65 -11.61 -0.97 1.82
C LYS A 65 -11.86 0.52 2.12
N ASN A 66 -11.60 0.95 3.35
CA ASN A 66 -11.73 2.35 3.74
C ASN A 66 -10.75 3.26 2.95
N GLN A 67 -9.50 2.82 2.74
CA GLN A 67 -8.55 3.57 1.90
C GLN A 67 -9.05 3.72 0.45
N ILE A 68 -9.67 2.68 -0.11
CA ILE A 68 -10.31 2.77 -1.44
C ILE A 68 -11.41 3.83 -1.44
N GLU A 69 -12.32 3.80 -0.45
CA GLU A 69 -13.44 4.75 -0.37
C GLU A 69 -12.96 6.19 -0.22
N LEU A 70 -11.90 6.41 0.57
CA LEU A 70 -11.35 7.74 0.82
C LEU A 70 -10.58 8.33 -0.37
N PHE A 71 -9.84 7.50 -1.11
CA PHE A 71 -8.83 8.00 -2.07
C PHE A 71 -9.04 7.57 -3.52
N LYS A 72 -9.84 6.54 -3.83
CA LYS A 72 -10.00 6.08 -5.22
C LYS A 72 -10.84 7.04 -6.06
N SER A 73 -11.77 7.76 -5.44
CA SER A 73 -12.71 8.66 -6.12
C SER A 73 -12.38 10.14 -5.95
N LYS A 74 -11.41 10.49 -5.11
CA LYS A 74 -10.87 11.86 -4.99
C LYS A 74 -9.86 12.08 -6.10
#